data_AF-A0A530A349-F1
#
_entry.id   AF-A0A530A349-F1
#
_cell.length_a   1.000
_cell.length_b   1.000
_cell.length_c   1.000
_cell.angle_alpha   90.00
_cell.angle_beta   90.00
_cell.angle_gamma   90.00
#
_symmetry.space_group_name_H-M   'P 1'
#
loop_
_entity.id
_entity.type
_entity.pdbx_description
1 polymer ?
#
loop_
_entity_poly.entity_id
_entity_poly.type
_entity_poly.pdbx_seq_one_letter_code
_entity_poly.pdbx_strand_id
1 'polypeptide(L)' 'MNIALTHLQRLEAESIHIFREVAASFSKPVMLYSVGKDSSVLMHLAMKAFYPAKPPFPFL' A
#
# COMPACT_ATOMS: atom_id res chain seq x y z
N MET A 1 -10.76 -19.30 -18.57
CA MET A 1 -9.38 -19.55 -18.08
C MET A 1 -9.28 -18.93 -16.70
N ASN A 2 -8.97 -19.70 -15.67
CA ASN A 2 -8.76 -19.16 -14.33
C ASN A 2 -7.29 -18.70 -14.26
N ILE A 3 -7.03 -17.40 -14.44
CA ILE A 3 -5.66 -16.87 -14.37
C ILE A 3 -5.31 -16.79 -12.88
N ALA A 4 -4.58 -17.79 -12.39
CA ALA A 4 -4.02 -17.74 -11.06
C ALA A 4 -3.05 -16.55 -10.96
N LEU A 5 -3.23 -15.72 -9.93
CA LEU A 5 -2.30 -14.64 -9.64
C LEU A 5 -0.90 -15.21 -9.41
N THR A 6 0.11 -14.52 -9.94
CA THR A 6 1.49 -14.78 -9.54
C THR A 6 1.68 -14.49 -8.06
N HIS A 7 2.75 -15.02 -7.48
CA HIS A 7 3.09 -14.77 -6.08
C HIS A 7 3.14 -13.26 -5.76
N LEU A 8 3.82 -12.47 -6.60
CA LEU A 8 3.92 -11.02 -6.38
C LEU A 8 2.59 -10.29 -6.56
N GLN A 9 1.75 -10.70 -7.51
CA GLN A 9 0.42 -10.12 -7.67
C GLN A 9 -0.47 -10.37 -6.45
N ARG A 10 -0.34 -11.54 -5.82
CA ARG A 10 -1.06 -11.85 -4.58
C ARG A 10 -0.60 -10.96 -3.43
N LEU A 11 0.71 -10.84 -3.22
CA LEU A 11 1.28 -9.99 -2.17
C LEU A 11 0.94 -8.51 -2.36
N GLU A 12 0.95 -8.04 -3.61
CA GLU A 12 0.56 -6.68 -3.95
C GLU A 12 -0.91 -6.41 -3.62
N ALA A 13 -1.82 -7.31 -4.01
CA ALA A 13 -3.24 -7.18 -3.72
C ALA A 13 -3.53 -7.18 -2.22
N GLU A 14 -2.88 -8.07 -1.46
CA GLU A 14 -2.98 -8.14 0.00
C GLU A 14 -2.45 -6.86 0.66
N SER A 15 -1.31 -6.36 0.21
CA SER A 15 -0.72 -5.12 0.75
C SER A 15 -1.62 -3.90 0.48
N ILE A 16 -2.18 -3.79 -0.73
CA ILE A 16 -3.14 -2.72 -1.09
C ILE A 16 -4.38 -2.79 -0.21
N HIS A 17 -4.91 -3.99 0.05
CA HIS A 17 -6.05 -4.18 0.93
C HIS A 17 -5.75 -3.66 2.34
N ILE A 18 -4.59 -4.04 2.91
CA ILE A 18 -4.16 -3.58 4.24
C ILE A 18 -4.05 -2.05 4.29
N PHE A 19 -3.46 -1.39 3.28
CA PHE A 19 -3.39 0.07 3.23
C PHE A 19 -4.77 0.75 3.27
N ARG A 20 -5.75 0.20 2.54
CA ARG A 20 -7.12 0.73 2.49
C ARG A 20 -7.86 0.51 3.80
N GLU A 21 -7.72 -0.66 4.42
CA GLU A 21 -8.32 -0.95 5.72
C GLU A 21 -7.77 -0.02 6.81
N VAL A 22 -6.45 0.23 6.82
CA VAL A 22 -5.84 1.17 7.77
C VAL A 22 -6.35 2.59 7.55
N ALA A 23 -6.43 3.04 6.30
CA ALA A 23 -6.97 4.36 5.98
C ALA A 23 -8.47 4.51 6.34
N ALA A 24 -9.25 3.43 6.27
CA ALA A 24 -10.66 3.42 6.64
C ALA A 24 -10.89 3.33 8.17
N SER A 25 -9.99 2.64 8.88
CA SER A 25 -10.19 2.28 10.29
C SER A 25 -9.54 3.24 11.27
N PHE A 26 -8.50 3.97 10.86
CA PHE A 26 -7.72 4.85 11.74
C PHE A 26 -7.90 6.32 11.36
N SER A 27 -7.99 7.20 12.36
CA SER A 27 -8.22 8.63 12.15
C SER A 27 -6.96 9.43 11.78
N LYS A 28 -5.76 8.94 12.15
CA LYS A 28 -4.47 9.59 11.89
C LYS A 28 -3.36 8.57 11.54
N PRO A 29 -3.52 7.80 10.46
CA PRO A 29 -2.46 6.90 10.03
C PRO A 29 -1.25 7.71 9.51
N VAL A 30 -0.06 7.12 9.63
CA VAL A 30 1.19 7.62 9.07
C VAL A 30 1.97 6.45 8.50
N MET A 31 2.79 6.69 7.49
CA MET A 31 3.74 5.69 6.99
C MET A 31 5.16 6.12 7.33
N LEU A 32 5.89 5.29 8.07
CA LEU A 32 7.31 5.53 8.35
C LEU A 32 8.14 5.23 7.09
N TYR A 33 8.86 6.23 6.60
CA TYR A 33 9.61 6.19 5.36
C TYR A 33 11.11 6.45 5.61
N SER A 34 11.87 5.36 5.64
CA SER A 34 13.31 5.37 5.93
C SER A 34 14.22 5.57 4.71
N VAL A 35 13.68 5.84 3.51
CA VAL A 35 14.46 5.89 2.25
C VAL A 35 15.18 4.55 1.94
N GLY A 36 14.76 3.46 2.57
CA GLY A 36 15.27 2.11 2.35
C GLY A 36 14.51 1.38 1.25
N LYS A 37 15.02 0.21 0.83
CA LYS A 37 14.35 -0.62 -0.19
C LYS A 37 12.92 -1.02 0.20
N ASP A 38 12.71 -1.39 1.46
CA ASP A 38 11.42 -1.93 1.92
C ASP A 38 10.40 -0.81 2.04
N SER A 39 10.80 0.32 2.63
CA SER A 39 9.94 1.52 2.73
C SER A 39 9.65 2.14 1.36
N SER A 40 10.54 2.00 0.37
CA SER A 40 10.28 2.38 -1.02
C SER A 40 9.25 1.48 -1.71
N VAL A 41 9.30 0.16 -1.47
CA VAL A 41 8.27 -0.78 -1.97
C VAL A 41 6.91 -0.47 -1.33
N LEU A 42 6.88 -0.24 -0.02
CA LEU A 42 5.65 0.15 0.67
C LEU A 42 5.11 1.50 0.15
N MET A 43 5.98 2.47 -0.15
CA MET A 43 5.58 3.76 -0.72
C MET A 43 4.91 3.53 -2.08
N HIS A 44 5.51 2.71 -2.94
CA HIS A 44 4.92 2.36 -4.23
C HIS A 44 3.56 1.68 -4.08
N LEU A 45 3.43 0.72 -3.16
CA LEU A 45 2.17 0.03 -2.87
C LEU A 45 1.11 0.98 -2.32
N ALA A 46 1.47 1.91 -1.43
CA ALA A 46 0.58 2.95 -0.94
C ALA A 46 0.08 3.83 -2.09
N MET A 47 0.96 4.28 -2.99
CA MET A 47 0.56 5.06 -4.18
C MET A 47 -0.41 4.26 -5.07
N LYS A 48 -0.19 2.95 -5.26
CA LYS A 48 -1.13 2.09 -6.00
C LYS A 48 -2.47 1.91 -5.28
N ALA A 49 -2.46 1.82 -3.95
CA ALA A 49 -3.67 1.61 -3.17
C ALA A 49 -4.68 2.76 -3.32
N PHE A 50 -4.19 3.99 -3.51
CA PHE A 50 -5.02 5.20 -3.56
C PHE A 50 -5.08 5.89 -4.92
N TYR A 51 -4.43 5.35 -5.96
CA TYR A 51 -4.54 5.88 -7.32
C TYR A 51 -6.01 6.04 -7.74
N PRO A 52 -6.40 7.18 -8.37
CA PRO A 52 -5.56 8.28 -8.86
C PRO A 52 -5.21 9.35 -7.82
N ALA A 53 -5.73 9.26 -6.60
CA ALA A 53 -5.43 10.19 -5.52
C ALA A 53 -4.11 9.84 -4.80
N LYS A 54 -3.64 10.76 -3.96
CA LYS A 54 -2.54 10.49 -3.03
C LYS A 54 -3.06 9.71 -1.82
N PRO A 55 -2.22 8.91 -1.15
CA PRO A 55 -2.58 8.29 0.12
C PRO A 55 -3.05 9.34 1.13
N PRO A 56 -4.13 9.08 1.90
CA PRO A 56 -4.71 10.04 2.84
C PRO A 56 -3.92 10.10 4.17
N PHE A 57 -2.60 9.88 4.12
CA PHE A 57 -1.71 9.91 5.27
C PHE A 57 -0.31 10.41 4.86
N PRO A 58 0.42 11.07 5.77
CA PRO A 58 1.76 11.54 5.50
C PRO A 58 2.78 10.40 5.56
N PHE A 59 3.91 10.62 4.89
CA PHE A 59 5.11 9.80 5.03
C PHE A 59 6.08 10.54 5.96
N LEU A 60 6.59 9.87 6.99
CA LEU A 60 7.46 10.43 8.04
C LEU A 60 8.87 9.88 7.97
#